data_AF-K2C8B4-F1
#
_entry.id   AF-K2C8B4-F1
#
_cell.length_a   1.000
_cell.length_b   1.000
_cell.length_c   1.000
_cell.angle_alpha   90.00
_cell.angle_beta   90.00
_cell.angle_gamma   90.00
#
_symmetry.space_group_name_H-M   'P 1'
#
loop_
_entity.id
_entity.type
_entity.pdbx_description
1 polymer ?
#
loop_
_entity_poly.entity_id
_entity_poly.type
_entity_poly.pdbx_seq_one_letter_code
_entity_poly.pdbx_strand_id
1 'polypeptide(L)'
;SQDEGEEIQIISDSITAQEGANSIERALGALLAFHNRHVATTESVAEVEEEVSDGRLNIFSKVHLNDFVKTLIGSTQFDQFSQPLLNKRIEKDKVELLERLMGRSAAQANPMTNEILKDMANATDYPPQYESVLLPSEEVVALANELCDYVISLKKPKEEGF
;
A
#
# COMPACT_ATOMS: atom_id res chain seq x y z
N SER A 1 16.19 20.50 -10.30
CA SER A 1 16.75 21.88 -10.31
C SER A 1 15.79 22.95 -10.81
N GLN A 2 14.82 22.69 -11.70
CA GLN A 2 13.80 23.69 -12.08
C GLN A 2 12.76 23.92 -10.96
N ASP A 3 12.35 22.84 -10.27
CA ASP A 3 11.32 22.88 -9.22
C ASP A 3 11.75 23.66 -7.96
N GLU A 4 13.00 23.46 -7.50
CA GLU A 4 13.60 24.27 -6.43
C GLU A 4 13.67 25.76 -6.79
N GLY A 5 13.87 26.06 -8.08
CA GLY A 5 13.87 27.43 -8.58
C GLY A 5 12.49 28.08 -8.49
N GLU A 6 11.42 27.34 -8.78
CA GLU A 6 10.05 27.83 -8.65
C GLU A 6 9.64 28.06 -7.19
N GLU A 7 10.02 27.15 -6.29
CA GLU A 7 9.72 27.28 -4.85
C GLU A 7 10.41 28.51 -4.25
N ILE A 8 11.70 28.69 -4.57
CA ILE A 8 12.47 29.87 -4.14
C ILE A 8 11.89 31.15 -4.75
N GLN A 9 11.46 31.10 -6.02
CA GLN A 9 10.84 32.24 -6.69
C GLN A 9 9.53 32.66 -6.00
N ILE A 10 8.66 31.71 -5.64
CA ILE A 10 7.39 31.99 -4.96
C ILE A 10 7.61 32.61 -3.58
N ILE A 11 8.55 32.07 -2.81
CA ILE A 11 8.90 32.62 -1.49
C ILE A 11 9.47 34.04 -1.65
N SER A 12 10.36 34.23 -2.63
CA SER A 12 10.96 35.53 -2.94
C SER A 12 9.92 36.57 -3.37
N ASP A 13 8.99 36.18 -4.24
CA ASP A 13 7.92 37.03 -4.76
C ASP A 13 6.91 37.37 -3.64
N SER A 14 6.59 36.42 -2.76
CA SER A 14 5.69 36.66 -1.62
C SER A 14 6.31 37.59 -0.57
N ILE A 15 7.62 37.53 -0.33
CA ILE A 15 8.32 38.42 0.60
C ILE A 15 8.40 39.84 0.04
N THR A 16 8.63 39.97 -1.27
CA THR A 16 8.79 41.26 -1.94
C THR A 16 7.45 41.95 -2.22
N ALA A 17 6.37 41.20 -2.48
CA ALA A 17 5.04 41.76 -2.74
C ALA A 17 4.41 42.48 -1.53
N GLN A 18 4.86 42.20 -0.29
CA GLN A 18 4.34 42.81 0.93
C GLN A 18 5.23 43.95 1.44
N GLU A 19 5.43 44.99 0.63
CA GLU A 19 6.35 46.11 0.95
C GLU A 19 5.98 46.93 2.20
N GLY A 20 4.77 46.79 2.74
CA GLY A 20 4.30 47.50 3.94
C GLY A 20 4.22 46.70 5.24
N ALA A 21 4.44 45.37 5.22
CA ALA A 21 4.27 44.50 6.39
C ALA A 21 5.56 44.38 7.22
N ASN A 22 5.44 44.02 8.50
CA ASN A 22 6.61 43.73 9.34
C ASN A 22 7.33 42.46 8.85
N SER A 23 8.63 42.31 9.11
CA SER A 23 9.44 41.16 8.68
C SER A 23 8.83 39.81 9.09
N ILE A 24 8.18 39.75 10.25
CA ILE A 24 7.47 38.56 10.75
C ILE A 24 6.24 38.25 9.91
N GLU A 25 5.45 39.27 9.54
CA GLU A 25 4.23 39.10 8.73
C GLU A 25 4.57 38.69 7.30
N ARG A 26 5.66 39.21 6.73
CA ARG A 26 6.19 38.79 5.42
C ARG A 26 6.62 37.34 5.44
N ALA A 27 7.34 36.92 6.48
CA ALA A 27 7.76 35.54 6.65
C ALA A 27 6.56 34.60 6.84
N LEU A 28 5.56 35.02 7.62
CA LEU A 28 4.32 34.27 7.80
C LEU A 28 3.54 34.15 6.49
N GLY A 29 3.42 35.25 5.72
CA GLY A 29 2.76 35.27 4.42
C GLY A 29 3.42 34.36 3.40
N ALA A 30 4.77 34.39 3.34
CA ALA A 30 5.53 33.49 2.48
C ALA A 30 5.39 32.02 2.89
N LEU A 31 5.40 31.74 4.20
CA LEU A 31 5.18 30.38 4.71
C LEU A 31 3.76 29.90 4.43
N LEU A 32 2.75 30.76 4.55
CA LEU A 32 1.36 30.45 4.19
C LEU A 32 1.19 30.23 2.69
N ALA A 33 1.86 31.02 1.84
CA ALA A 33 1.84 30.84 0.39
C ALA A 33 2.47 29.50 -0.02
N PHE A 34 3.61 29.16 0.61
CA PHE A 34 4.26 27.86 0.42
C PHE A 34 3.37 26.71 0.91
N HIS A 35 2.84 26.83 2.13
CA HIS A 35 1.94 25.84 2.71
C HIS A 35 0.69 25.63 1.87
N ASN A 36 0.04 26.70 1.39
CA ASN A 36 -1.17 26.61 0.58
C ASN A 36 -0.93 25.96 -0.79
N ARG A 37 0.26 26.10 -1.39
CA ARG A 37 0.63 25.35 -2.60
C ARG A 37 0.71 23.85 -2.34
N HIS A 38 1.26 23.44 -1.20
CA HIS A 38 1.31 22.03 -0.81
C HIS A 38 -0.05 21.50 -0.31
N VAL A 39 -0.84 22.32 0.39
CA VAL A 39 -2.18 21.96 0.87
C VAL A 39 -3.19 21.90 -0.26
N ALA A 40 -3.09 22.74 -1.30
CA ALA A 40 -3.92 22.59 -2.50
C ALA A 40 -3.68 21.26 -3.24
N THR A 41 -2.50 20.66 -3.09
CA THR A 41 -2.21 19.29 -3.54
C THR A 41 -2.76 18.23 -2.56
N THR A 42 -3.02 18.61 -1.31
CA THR A 42 -3.43 17.73 -0.22
C THR A 42 -4.95 17.64 -0.05
N GLU A 43 -5.68 18.71 -0.39
CA GLU A 43 -7.14 18.80 -0.27
C GLU A 43 -7.86 18.33 -1.55
N SER A 44 -8.68 17.28 -1.37
CA SER A 44 -9.79 16.85 -2.24
C SER A 44 -9.51 16.04 -3.52
N VAL A 45 -8.64 15.03 -3.45
CA VAL A 45 -8.95 13.80 -4.20
C VAL A 45 -9.67 12.89 -3.22
N ALA A 46 -10.99 12.82 -3.37
CA ALA A 46 -11.81 11.81 -2.72
C ALA A 46 -11.08 10.47 -2.83
N GLU A 47 -11.02 9.75 -1.71
CA GLU A 47 -10.49 8.40 -1.61
C GLU A 47 -11.26 7.56 -2.64
N VAL A 48 -10.73 7.46 -3.85
CA VAL A 48 -11.10 6.40 -4.76
C VAL A 48 -10.41 5.20 -4.15
N GLU A 49 -11.03 4.65 -3.10
CA GLU A 49 -10.90 3.23 -2.80
C GLU A 49 -11.12 2.55 -4.15
N GLU A 50 -10.05 2.07 -4.76
CA GLU A 50 -10.18 1.17 -5.89
C GLU A 50 -10.97 -0.01 -5.32
N GLU A 51 -12.27 -0.02 -5.59
CA GLU A 51 -13.17 -1.14 -5.30
C GLU A 51 -12.59 -2.33 -6.06
N VAL A 52 -11.70 -3.05 -5.40
CA VAL A 52 -11.22 -4.31 -5.90
C VAL A 52 -12.44 -5.22 -5.97
N SER A 53 -12.70 -5.71 -7.17
CA SER A 53 -13.87 -6.50 -7.53
C SER A 53 -14.16 -7.58 -6.48
N ASP A 54 -15.45 -7.84 -6.25
CA ASP A 54 -15.99 -8.82 -5.31
C ASP A 54 -15.12 -10.10 -5.22
N GLY A 55 -14.49 -10.32 -4.06
CA GLY A 55 -13.67 -11.50 -3.77
C GLY A 55 -12.19 -11.45 -4.17
N ARG A 56 -11.69 -10.35 -4.76
CA ARG A 56 -10.25 -10.12 -4.99
C ARG A 56 -9.67 -9.15 -3.97
N LEU A 57 -8.38 -9.27 -3.71
CA LEU A 57 -7.63 -8.45 -2.78
C LEU A 57 -6.20 -8.25 -3.29
N ASN A 58 -5.64 -7.09 -2.96
CA ASN A 58 -4.21 -6.80 -3.06
C ASN A 58 -3.72 -6.14 -1.76
N ILE A 59 -2.44 -5.80 -1.69
CA ILE A 59 -1.81 -5.20 -0.50
C ILE A 59 -2.43 -3.86 -0.05
N PHE A 60 -3.10 -3.16 -0.96
CA PHE A 60 -3.77 -1.87 -0.71
C PHE A 60 -5.27 -2.02 -0.46
N SER A 61 -5.81 -3.24 -0.50
CA SER A 61 -7.23 -3.51 -0.35
C SER A 61 -7.62 -3.70 1.11
N LYS A 62 -8.78 -3.19 1.49
CA LYS A 62 -9.41 -3.48 2.78
C LYS A 62 -9.94 -4.92 2.78
N VAL A 63 -9.70 -5.68 3.85
CA VAL A 63 -10.12 -7.08 3.92
C VAL A 63 -11.52 -7.18 4.51
N HIS A 64 -12.43 -7.81 3.76
CA HIS A 64 -13.77 -8.14 4.22
C HIS A 64 -13.73 -9.49 4.94
N LEU A 65 -13.88 -9.46 6.26
CA LEU A 65 -13.78 -10.64 7.12
C LEU A 65 -15.16 -11.03 7.68
N ASN A 66 -15.35 -12.32 7.90
CA ASN A 66 -16.60 -12.87 8.45
C ASN A 66 -16.73 -12.62 9.97
N ASP A 67 -17.96 -12.77 10.48
CA ASP A 67 -18.28 -12.60 11.91
C ASP A 67 -17.54 -13.59 12.82
N PHE A 68 -17.10 -14.73 12.27
CA PHE A 68 -16.27 -15.70 13.00
C PHE A 68 -14.92 -15.09 13.37
N VAL A 69 -14.25 -14.45 12.41
CA VAL A 69 -12.97 -13.76 12.64
C VAL A 69 -13.17 -12.55 13.58
N LYS A 70 -14.31 -11.87 13.49
CA LYS A 70 -14.67 -10.79 14.43
C LYS A 70 -14.75 -11.28 15.87
N THR A 71 -15.27 -12.49 16.07
CA THR A 71 -15.36 -13.12 17.40
C THR A 71 -13.98 -13.52 17.94
N LEU A 72 -13.05 -13.93 17.06
CA LEU A 72 -11.69 -14.32 17.44
C LEU A 72 -10.81 -13.12 17.85
N ILE A 73 -10.91 -12.01 17.11
CA ILE A 73 -10.07 -10.81 17.29
C ILE A 73 -10.63 -9.88 18.37
N GLY A 74 -11.95 -9.89 18.55
CA GLY A 74 -12.66 -8.96 19.43
C GLY A 74 -13.10 -7.69 18.70
N SER A 75 -14.26 -7.17 19.09
CA SER A 75 -14.96 -6.09 18.38
C SER A 75 -14.21 -4.76 18.35
N THR A 76 -13.29 -4.51 19.29
CA THR A 76 -12.54 -3.24 19.38
C THR A 76 -11.34 -3.17 18.44
N GLN A 77 -10.76 -4.31 18.06
CA GLN A 77 -9.57 -4.38 17.19
C GLN A 77 -9.91 -4.78 15.75
N PHE A 78 -11.14 -5.23 15.49
CA PHE A 78 -11.58 -5.70 14.19
C PHE A 78 -11.44 -4.63 13.09
N ASP A 79 -11.82 -3.39 13.38
CA ASP A 79 -11.76 -2.31 12.40
C ASP A 79 -10.32 -2.00 11.97
N GLN A 80 -9.38 -2.01 12.92
CA GLN A 80 -7.96 -1.81 12.64
C GLN A 80 -7.37 -3.01 11.89
N PHE A 81 -7.79 -4.22 12.24
CA PHE A 81 -7.32 -5.44 11.59
C PHE A 81 -7.81 -5.56 10.14
N SER A 82 -9.00 -5.02 9.84
CA SER A 82 -9.57 -5.05 8.49
C SER A 82 -8.94 -4.05 7.52
N GLN A 83 -8.15 -3.09 8.01
CA GLN A 83 -7.52 -2.06 7.18
C GLN A 83 -6.58 -2.68 6.14
N PRO A 84 -6.34 -1.97 5.01
CA PRO A 84 -5.27 -2.32 4.09
C PRO A 84 -3.94 -2.52 4.80
N LEU A 85 -3.16 -3.50 4.34
CA LEU A 85 -1.81 -3.72 4.88
C LEU A 85 -0.92 -2.50 4.66
N LEU A 86 -1.09 -1.84 3.51
CA LEU A 86 -0.42 -0.57 3.19
C LEU A 86 -1.43 0.46 2.72
N ASN A 87 -1.26 1.71 3.17
CA ASN A 87 -2.02 2.83 2.65
C ASN A 87 -1.35 3.36 1.38
N LYS A 88 -2.01 3.17 0.22
CA LYS A 88 -1.47 3.54 -1.10
C LYS A 88 -1.03 5.00 -1.19
N ARG A 89 -1.75 5.93 -0.56
CA ARG A 89 -1.41 7.37 -0.56
C ARG A 89 -0.13 7.65 0.21
N ILE A 90 -0.07 7.17 1.46
CA ILE A 90 1.08 7.36 2.32
C ILE A 90 2.34 6.76 1.68
N GLU A 91 2.22 5.56 1.11
CA GLU A 91 3.34 4.92 0.44
C GLU A 91 3.73 5.63 -0.85
N LYS A 92 2.79 6.15 -1.64
CA LYS A 92 3.10 6.99 -2.80
C LYS A 92 3.96 8.19 -2.41
N ASP A 93 3.52 8.96 -1.42
CA ASP A 93 4.21 10.18 -1.00
C ASP A 93 5.62 9.87 -0.47
N LYS A 94 5.77 8.78 0.30
CA LYS A 94 7.07 8.35 0.83
C LYS A 94 8.01 7.84 -0.25
N VAL A 95 7.53 7.01 -1.17
CA VAL A 95 8.34 6.45 -2.26
C VAL A 95 8.75 7.57 -3.22
N GLU A 96 7.84 8.48 -3.56
CA GLU A 96 8.17 9.63 -4.41
C GLU A 96 9.23 10.54 -3.75
N LEU A 97 9.10 10.79 -2.44
CA LEU A 97 10.10 11.54 -1.69
C LEU A 97 11.46 10.84 -1.71
N LEU A 98 11.51 9.53 -1.48
CA LEU A 98 12.76 8.76 -1.56
C LEU A 98 13.40 8.86 -2.94
N GLU A 99 12.62 8.73 -4.00
CA GLU A 99 13.10 8.86 -5.38
C GLU A 99 13.72 10.25 -5.66
N ARG A 100 13.10 11.31 -5.13
CA ARG A 100 13.65 12.67 -5.19
C ARG A 100 14.95 12.79 -4.39
N LEU A 101 15.03 12.20 -3.20
CA LEU A 101 16.23 12.19 -2.37
C LEU A 101 17.38 11.41 -3.01
N MET A 102 17.07 10.43 -3.86
CA MET A 102 18.06 9.71 -4.68
C MET A 102 18.49 10.47 -5.94
N GLY A 103 18.05 11.73 -6.10
CA GLY A 103 18.49 12.63 -7.17
C GLY A 103 17.62 12.62 -8.42
N ARG A 104 16.46 11.95 -8.41
CA ARG A 104 15.52 12.00 -9.53
C ARG A 104 14.70 13.29 -9.48
N SER A 105 14.40 13.86 -10.65
CA SER A 105 13.50 15.02 -10.72
C SER A 105 12.05 14.61 -10.46
N ALA A 106 11.17 15.54 -10.07
CA ALA A 106 9.75 15.26 -9.86
C ALA A 106 9.08 14.61 -11.09
N ALA A 107 9.45 15.08 -12.29
CA ALA A 107 8.97 14.53 -13.56
C ALA A 107 9.37 13.06 -13.80
N GLN A 108 10.41 12.57 -13.14
CA GLN A 108 10.87 11.17 -13.22
C GLN A 108 10.41 10.35 -12.00
N ALA A 109 10.37 10.96 -10.82
CA ALA A 109 10.02 10.30 -9.57
C ALA A 109 8.55 9.87 -9.53
N ASN A 110 7.64 10.72 -10.00
CA ASN A 110 6.20 10.43 -10.00
C ASN A 110 5.83 9.22 -10.89
N PRO A 111 6.22 9.14 -12.19
CA PRO A 111 5.90 7.98 -13.01
C PRO A 111 6.55 6.70 -12.46
N MET A 112 7.79 6.77 -11.98
CA MET A 112 8.45 5.62 -11.35
C MET A 112 7.68 5.11 -10.13
N THR A 113 7.27 6.03 -9.24
CA THR A 113 6.50 5.69 -8.05
C THR A 113 5.18 5.01 -8.41
N ASN A 114 4.50 5.51 -9.44
CA ASN A 114 3.25 4.89 -9.91
C ASN A 114 3.48 3.48 -10.49
N GLU A 115 4.61 3.23 -11.17
CA GLU A 115 4.99 1.89 -11.63
C GLU A 115 5.27 0.95 -10.46
N ILE A 116 6.03 1.40 -9.46
CA ILE A 116 6.31 0.59 -8.25
C ILE A 116 5.00 0.20 -7.57
N LEU A 117 4.07 1.15 -7.36
CA LEU A 117 2.78 0.85 -6.73
C LEU A 117 1.93 -0.11 -7.57
N LYS A 118 1.97 0.02 -8.90
CA LYS A 118 1.28 -0.89 -9.81
C LYS A 118 1.87 -2.30 -9.72
N ASP A 119 3.19 -2.43 -9.68
CA ASP A 119 3.87 -3.71 -9.54
C ASP A 119 3.56 -4.35 -8.19
N MET A 120 3.52 -3.59 -7.10
CA MET A 120 3.09 -4.06 -5.79
C MET A 120 1.65 -4.59 -5.82
N ALA A 121 0.73 -3.85 -6.45
CA ALA A 121 -0.66 -4.28 -6.57
C ALA A 121 -0.78 -5.58 -7.38
N ASN A 122 -0.08 -5.68 -8.51
CA ASN A 122 -0.11 -6.87 -9.38
C ASN A 122 0.56 -8.08 -8.75
N ALA A 123 1.71 -7.90 -8.08
CA ALA A 123 2.43 -8.98 -7.43
C ALA A 123 1.67 -9.55 -6.22
N THR A 124 0.75 -8.77 -5.65
CA THR A 124 -0.06 -9.15 -4.49
C THR A 124 -1.53 -9.41 -4.84
N ASP A 125 -1.88 -9.43 -6.13
CA ASP A 125 -3.23 -9.72 -6.59
C ASP A 125 -3.59 -11.18 -6.28
N TYR A 126 -4.66 -11.34 -5.51
CA TYR A 126 -5.14 -12.61 -5.01
C TYR A 126 -6.67 -12.63 -4.97
N PRO A 127 -7.36 -13.77 -5.16
CA PRO A 127 -6.83 -15.07 -5.53
C PRO A 127 -6.46 -15.16 -7.02
N PRO A 128 -5.46 -16.00 -7.37
CA PRO A 128 -5.15 -16.28 -8.77
C PRO A 128 -6.35 -16.94 -9.44
N GLN A 129 -6.59 -16.61 -10.71
CA GLN A 129 -7.69 -17.19 -11.48
C GLN A 129 -7.28 -18.61 -11.92
N TYR A 130 -7.63 -19.62 -11.13
CA TYR A 130 -7.52 -21.04 -11.52
C TYR A 130 -8.91 -21.68 -11.50
N GLU A 131 -9.68 -21.49 -12.57
CA GLU A 131 -11.02 -22.08 -12.66
C GLU A 131 -11.01 -23.60 -13.00
N SER A 132 -9.85 -24.23 -13.20
CA SER A 132 -9.79 -25.58 -13.79
C SER A 132 -8.82 -26.59 -13.16
N VAL A 133 -8.17 -26.28 -12.02
CA VAL A 133 -7.12 -27.14 -11.42
C VAL A 133 -7.47 -27.59 -10.00
N LEU A 134 -8.69 -27.37 -9.53
CA LEU A 134 -9.10 -27.88 -8.23
C LEU A 134 -9.57 -29.32 -8.36
N LEU A 135 -8.88 -30.21 -7.65
CA LEU A 135 -9.31 -31.59 -7.47
C LEU A 135 -10.66 -31.62 -6.72
N PRO A 136 -11.56 -32.56 -7.05
CA PRO A 136 -12.75 -32.80 -6.25
C PRO A 136 -12.38 -33.05 -4.78
N SER A 137 -13.26 -32.64 -3.86
CA SER A 137 -13.03 -32.80 -2.42
C SER A 137 -12.73 -34.25 -2.02
N GLU A 138 -13.36 -35.21 -2.70
CA GLU A 138 -13.16 -36.64 -2.47
C GLU A 138 -11.73 -37.09 -2.78
N GLU A 139 -11.16 -36.61 -3.88
CA GLU A 139 -9.78 -36.91 -4.28
C GLU A 139 -8.77 -36.29 -3.32
N VAL A 140 -9.03 -35.06 -2.84
CA VAL A 140 -8.19 -34.40 -1.83
C VAL A 140 -8.15 -35.19 -0.53
N VAL A 141 -9.30 -35.73 -0.08
CA VAL A 141 -9.38 -36.56 1.13
C VAL A 141 -8.65 -37.89 0.93
N ALA A 142 -8.80 -38.54 -0.23
CA ALA A 142 -8.11 -39.78 -0.53
C ALA A 142 -6.58 -39.58 -0.50
N LEU A 143 -6.08 -38.53 -1.14
CA LEU A 143 -4.65 -38.20 -1.20
C LEU A 143 -4.10 -37.82 0.19
N ALA A 144 -4.89 -37.11 1.01
CA ALA A 144 -4.53 -36.80 2.39
C ALA A 144 -4.38 -38.08 3.23
N ASN A 145 -5.30 -39.04 3.09
CA ASN A 145 -5.24 -40.33 3.78
C ASN A 145 -4.05 -41.17 3.31
N GLU A 146 -3.79 -41.22 2.00
CA GLU A 146 -2.62 -41.90 1.44
C GLU A 146 -1.30 -41.33 1.98
N LEU A 147 -1.21 -40.00 2.09
CA LEU A 147 -0.06 -39.33 2.69
C LEU A 147 0.08 -39.68 4.18
N CYS A 148 -1.03 -39.73 4.94
CA CYS A 148 -1.02 -40.17 6.33
C CYS A 148 -0.52 -41.62 6.47
N ASP A 149 -1.02 -42.54 5.66
CA ASP A 149 -0.61 -43.95 5.66
C ASP A 149 0.86 -44.12 5.28
N TYR A 150 1.33 -43.36 4.29
CA TYR A 150 2.74 -43.34 3.91
C TYR A 150 3.63 -42.88 5.07
N VAL A 151 3.30 -41.77 5.74
CA VAL A 151 4.06 -41.26 6.89
C VAL A 151 4.04 -42.26 8.06
N ILE A 152 2.92 -42.96 8.28
CA ILE A 152 2.83 -44.02 9.29
C ILE A 152 3.73 -45.21 8.93
N SER A 153 3.79 -45.59 7.64
CA SER A 153 4.63 -46.69 7.17
C SER A 153 6.14 -46.40 7.34
N LEU A 154 6.56 -45.14 7.20
CA LEU A 154 7.94 -44.71 7.43
C LEU A 154 8.36 -44.74 8.90
N LYS A 155 7.41 -44.68 9.84
CA LYS A 155 7.69 -44.76 11.28
C LYS A 155 7.85 -46.18 11.80
N LYS A 156 7.54 -47.21 11.01
CA LYS A 156 7.84 -48.60 11.39
C LYS A 156 9.35 -48.81 11.22
N PRO A 157 10.11 -49.14 12.29
CA PRO A 157 11.52 -49.47 12.13
C PRO A 157 11.61 -50.64 11.15
N LYS A 158 12.56 -50.56 10.19
CA LYS A 158 12.98 -51.72 9.41
C LYS A 158 13.25 -52.84 10.40
N GLU A 159 12.40 -53.86 10.44
CA GLU A 159 12.73 -55.09 11.13
C GLU A 159 14.01 -55.60 10.49
N GLU A 160 15.10 -55.48 11.24
CA GLU A 160 16.39 -56.08 10.90
C GLU A 160 16.15 -57.59 10.79
N GLY A 161 16.19 -58.08 9.55
CA GLY A 161 16.21 -59.51 9.28
C GLY A 161 17.50 -60.10 9.87
N PHE A 162 17.32 -60.94 10.89
CA PHE A 162 18.28 -61.96 11.29
C PHE A 162 18.27 -63.13 10.30
#